data_AF-A0A3P6DMY2-F1
#
_entry.id   AF-A0A3P6DMY2-F1
#
_cell.length_a   1.000
_cell.length_b   1.000
_cell.length_c   1.000
_cell.angle_alpha   90.00
_cell.angle_beta   90.00
_cell.angle_gamma   90.00
#
_symmetry.space_group_name_H-M   'P 1'
#
loop_
_entity.id
_entity.type
_entity.pdbx_description
1 polymer ?
#
loop_
_entity_poly.entity_id
_entity_poly.type
_entity_poly.pdbx_seq_one_letter_code
_entity_poly.pdbx_strand_id
1 'polypeptide(L)'
;MASSSGTKKYPPRLYEIGITPIQSRSMNHSCFLSNLQVMKESVGEDVWLELRESAVGVIIKLKELEYTWSAKHVHYFLVNQLAIQCSHEVWSLIEDQPLRFSLYEFEDITGLNCDPFDTQEQWDVAHEDFWVEMKVPISEGPKLNELQALFPIIRNWPREKRVMVGLLCLLSIGIFGISSNSRIPLHLAKRVMDPAAFQRHF
;
A
#
# COMPACT_ATOMS: atom_id res chain seq x y z
N MET A 1 -38.18 25.82 -27.00
CA MET A 1 -37.16 25.47 -26.00
C MET A 1 -36.34 24.31 -26.55
N ALA A 2 -35.09 24.57 -26.91
CA ALA A 2 -34.19 23.52 -27.40
C ALA A 2 -33.73 22.67 -26.21
N SER A 3 -34.15 21.41 -26.14
CA SER A 3 -33.51 20.42 -25.27
C SER A 3 -32.17 20.08 -25.90
N SER A 4 -31.09 20.71 -25.46
CA SER A 4 -29.75 20.25 -25.75
C SER A 4 -29.44 19.04 -24.85
N SER A 5 -30.07 17.89 -25.11
CA SER A 5 -29.59 16.62 -24.57
C SER A 5 -28.38 16.19 -25.41
N GLY A 6 -27.27 16.93 -25.29
CA GLY A 6 -25.99 16.41 -25.71
C GLY A 6 -25.74 15.17 -24.86
N THR A 7 -25.86 13.99 -25.45
CA THR A 7 -25.51 12.73 -24.82
C THR A 7 -24.06 12.84 -24.39
N LYS A 8 -23.81 13.12 -23.10
CA LYS A 8 -22.46 13.17 -22.54
C LYS A 8 -21.85 11.79 -22.79
N LYS A 9 -20.92 11.73 -23.75
CA LYS A 9 -20.34 10.47 -24.22
C LYS A 9 -19.11 10.18 -23.39
N TYR A 10 -19.32 9.61 -22.20
CA TYR A 10 -18.23 9.07 -21.40
C TYR A 10 -17.65 7.82 -22.07
N PRO A 11 -16.41 7.43 -21.72
CA PRO A 11 -15.93 6.09 -22.02
C PRO A 11 -16.95 5.03 -21.58
N PRO A 12 -16.99 3.86 -22.25
CA PRO A 12 -17.87 2.77 -21.84
C PRO A 12 -17.51 2.28 -20.43
N ARG A 13 -18.42 1.60 -19.76
CA ARG A 13 -18.13 0.95 -18.47
C ARG A 13 -17.18 -0.23 -18.68
N LEU A 14 -16.32 -0.50 -17.70
CA LEU A 14 -15.48 -1.71 -17.67
C LEU A 14 -16.32 -2.99 -17.58
N TYR A 15 -17.46 -2.90 -16.91
CA TYR A 15 -18.40 -3.99 -16.71
C TYR A 15 -19.78 -3.60 -17.24
N GLU A 16 -20.46 -4.55 -17.90
CA GLU A 16 -21.82 -4.34 -18.36
C GLU A 16 -22.78 -4.14 -17.18
N ILE A 17 -23.90 -3.46 -17.44
CA ILE A 17 -24.90 -3.18 -16.41
C ILE A 17 -25.44 -4.51 -15.84
N GLY A 18 -25.36 -4.67 -14.52
CA GLY A 18 -25.79 -5.89 -13.84
C GLY A 18 -24.74 -7.00 -13.79
N ILE A 19 -23.54 -6.78 -14.35
CA ILE A 19 -22.42 -7.71 -14.25
C ILE A 19 -21.46 -7.29 -13.13
N THR A 20 -21.07 -8.27 -12.33
CA THR A 20 -20.13 -8.08 -11.22
C THR A 20 -18.68 -8.09 -11.73
N PRO A 21 -17.81 -7.20 -11.22
CA PRO A 21 -16.38 -7.22 -11.49
C PRO A 21 -15.74 -8.58 -11.20
N ILE A 22 -14.77 -8.97 -12.01
CA ILE A 22 -13.95 -10.16 -11.73
C ILE A 22 -13.19 -9.91 -10.41
N GLN A 23 -13.40 -10.79 -9.42
CA GLN A 23 -12.85 -10.63 -8.07
C GLN A 23 -11.34 -10.39 -8.07
N SER A 24 -10.60 -11.09 -8.95
CA SER A 24 -9.14 -10.99 -9.05
C SER A 24 -8.61 -9.62 -9.51
N ARG A 25 -9.46 -8.76 -10.07
CA ARG A 25 -9.09 -7.40 -10.48
C ARG A 25 -9.56 -6.31 -9.52
N SER A 26 -10.41 -6.65 -8.56
CA SER A 26 -11.31 -5.66 -7.97
C SER A 26 -10.84 -5.16 -6.61
N MET A 27 -10.19 -6.01 -5.81
CA MET A 27 -9.71 -5.64 -4.48
C MET A 27 -8.48 -6.44 -4.10
N ASN A 28 -7.60 -5.82 -3.33
CA ASN A 28 -6.51 -6.54 -2.67
C ASN A 28 -7.07 -7.44 -1.57
N HIS A 29 -6.67 -8.72 -1.56
CA HIS A 29 -7.11 -9.71 -0.57
C HIS A 29 -5.99 -10.17 0.38
N SER A 30 -4.82 -9.52 0.34
CA SER A 30 -3.65 -9.90 1.13
C SER A 30 -3.37 -8.91 2.28
N CYS A 31 -3.97 -7.73 2.26
CA CYS A 31 -3.87 -6.77 3.36
C CYS A 31 -4.84 -7.12 4.50
N PHE A 32 -4.31 -7.57 5.64
CA PHE A 32 -5.08 -7.90 6.83
C PHE A 32 -4.68 -7.00 8.01
N LEU A 33 -5.65 -6.30 8.59
CA LEU A 33 -5.42 -5.42 9.76
C LEU A 33 -4.93 -6.20 11.00
N SER A 34 -5.24 -7.49 11.11
CA SER A 34 -4.72 -8.37 12.16
C SER A 34 -3.19 -8.46 12.12
N ASN A 35 -2.58 -8.45 10.92
CA ASN A 35 -1.11 -8.47 10.80
C ASN A 35 -0.49 -7.20 11.39
N LEU A 36 -1.14 -6.04 11.24
CA LEU A 36 -0.69 -4.79 11.86
C LEU A 36 -0.80 -4.84 13.39
N GLN A 37 -1.82 -5.51 13.93
CA GLN A 37 -1.96 -5.69 15.37
C GLN A 37 -0.85 -6.58 15.96
N VAL A 38 -0.60 -7.73 15.34
CA VAL A 38 0.49 -8.63 15.76
C VAL A 38 1.85 -7.94 15.62
N MET A 39 2.05 -7.16 14.55
CA MET A 39 3.25 -6.35 14.38
C MET A 39 3.44 -5.38 15.54
N LYS A 40 2.41 -4.61 15.92
CA LYS A 40 2.44 -3.65 17.03
C LYS A 40 2.96 -4.28 18.32
N GLU A 41 2.38 -5.43 18.68
CA GLU A 41 2.74 -6.17 19.90
C GLU A 41 4.18 -6.67 19.87
N SER A 42 4.69 -7.02 18.68
CA SER A 42 6.01 -7.61 18.49
C SER A 42 7.12 -6.56 18.48
N VAL A 43 6.92 -5.44 17.78
CA VAL A 43 7.93 -4.37 17.68
C VAL A 43 7.96 -3.49 18.92
N GLY A 44 6.88 -3.41 19.69
CA GLY A 44 6.76 -2.58 20.90
C GLY A 44 6.22 -1.18 20.62
N GLU A 45 5.65 -0.55 21.66
CA GLU A 45 4.95 0.75 21.53
C GLU A 45 5.90 1.88 21.11
N ASP A 46 7.15 1.87 21.60
CA ASP A 46 8.16 2.87 21.28
C ASP A 46 8.46 2.92 19.78
N VAL A 47 8.54 1.75 19.14
CA VAL A 47 8.74 1.60 17.70
C VAL A 47 7.43 1.85 16.95
N TRP A 48 6.28 1.40 17.47
CA TRP A 48 4.98 1.64 16.83
C TRP A 48 4.71 3.14 16.62
N LEU A 49 4.96 3.97 17.64
CA LEU A 49 4.77 5.41 17.57
C LEU A 49 5.71 6.06 16.55
N GLU A 50 6.93 5.56 16.41
CA GLU A 50 7.86 6.03 15.38
C GLU A 50 7.43 5.62 13.97
N LEU A 51 7.00 4.37 13.77
CA LEU A 51 6.46 3.90 12.50
C LEU A 51 5.25 4.73 12.08
N ARG A 52 4.41 5.14 13.03
CA ARG A 52 3.24 5.99 12.80
C ARG A 52 3.61 7.36 12.22
N GLU A 53 4.78 7.89 12.55
CA GLU A 53 5.27 9.17 12.03
C GLU A 53 6.27 9.01 10.87
N SER A 54 6.45 7.79 10.36
CA SER A 54 7.20 7.56 9.12
C SER A 54 6.41 8.00 7.88
N ALA A 55 7.09 8.10 6.74
CA ALA A 55 6.52 8.30 5.41
C ALA A 55 5.26 7.43 5.15
N VAL A 56 5.35 6.13 5.47
CA VAL A 56 4.25 5.16 5.32
C VAL A 56 3.34 5.07 6.54
N GLY A 57 3.50 5.98 7.51
CA GLY A 57 2.77 5.99 8.78
C GLY A 57 1.27 6.19 8.62
N VAL A 58 0.81 6.72 7.48
CA VAL A 58 -0.60 6.79 7.14
C VAL A 58 -1.30 5.43 7.20
N ILE A 59 -0.61 4.33 6.90
CA ILE A 59 -1.17 2.97 7.01
C ILE A 59 -1.57 2.65 8.45
N ILE A 60 -0.74 3.06 9.42
CA ILE A 60 -1.05 2.94 10.85
C ILE A 60 -2.21 3.87 11.22
N LYS A 61 -2.16 5.13 10.77
CA LYS A 61 -3.22 6.12 11.05
C LYS A 61 -4.58 5.64 10.52
N LEU A 62 -4.63 5.05 9.33
CA LEU A 62 -5.83 4.44 8.74
C LEU A 62 -6.33 3.25 9.56
N LYS A 63 -5.44 2.37 10.03
CA LYS A 63 -5.80 1.25 10.93
C LYS A 63 -6.37 1.72 12.27
N GLU A 64 -5.94 2.88 12.76
CA GLU A 64 -6.40 3.47 14.02
C GLU A 64 -7.69 4.29 13.86
N LEU A 65 -8.05 4.70 12.64
CA LEU A 65 -9.28 5.43 12.38
C LEU A 65 -10.51 4.53 12.50
N GLU A 66 -11.50 4.99 13.27
CA GLU A 66 -12.81 4.34 13.40
C GLU A 66 -13.71 4.69 12.21
N TYR A 67 -13.38 4.23 11.00
CA TYR A 67 -14.24 4.41 9.84
C TYR A 67 -15.20 3.23 9.65
N THR A 68 -16.43 3.54 9.24
CA THR A 68 -17.41 2.52 8.87
C THR A 68 -17.15 2.08 7.42
N TRP A 69 -16.58 0.90 7.25
CA TRP A 69 -16.44 0.30 5.92
C TRP A 69 -17.80 -0.07 5.33
N SER A 70 -18.09 0.43 4.13
CA SER A 70 -19.31 0.08 3.40
C SER A 70 -18.98 -0.66 2.11
N ALA A 71 -18.97 -1.99 2.19
CA ALA A 71 -18.75 -2.86 1.03
C ALA A 71 -19.72 -2.56 -0.13
N LYS A 72 -20.96 -2.13 0.19
CA LYS A 72 -21.97 -1.74 -0.81
C LYS A 72 -21.53 -0.52 -1.64
N HIS A 73 -20.99 0.51 -1.00
CA HIS A 73 -20.53 1.71 -1.71
C HIS A 73 -19.27 1.41 -2.52
N VAL A 74 -18.31 0.68 -1.95
CA VAL A 74 -17.10 0.26 -2.67
C VAL A 74 -17.47 -0.56 -3.89
N HIS A 75 -18.33 -1.56 -3.72
CA HIS A 75 -18.85 -2.36 -4.83
C HIS A 75 -19.56 -1.49 -5.89
N TYR A 76 -20.37 -0.52 -5.47
CA TYR A 76 -21.03 0.42 -6.39
C TYR A 76 -20.01 1.21 -7.22
N PHE A 77 -18.93 1.73 -6.61
CA PHE A 77 -17.88 2.41 -7.35
C PHE A 77 -17.19 1.48 -8.34
N LEU A 78 -16.84 0.25 -7.92
CA LEU A 78 -16.13 -0.74 -8.75
C LEU A 78 -16.97 -1.18 -9.97
N VAL A 79 -18.27 -1.47 -9.80
CA VAL A 79 -19.13 -1.94 -10.90
C VAL A 79 -19.48 -0.85 -11.90
N ASN A 80 -19.43 0.42 -11.48
CA ASN A 80 -19.69 1.57 -12.34
C ASN A 80 -18.41 2.22 -12.88
N GLN A 81 -17.26 1.54 -12.81
CA GLN A 81 -16.01 2.07 -13.35
C GLN A 81 -16.06 2.23 -14.87
N LEU A 82 -15.42 3.29 -15.37
CA LEU A 82 -15.25 3.58 -16.78
C LEU A 82 -13.95 2.98 -17.31
N ALA A 83 -14.00 2.49 -18.55
CA ALA A 83 -12.86 1.91 -19.27
C ALA A 83 -11.96 3.02 -19.82
N ILE A 84 -11.12 3.59 -18.97
CA ILE A 84 -10.14 4.61 -19.33
C ILE A 84 -8.77 3.99 -19.65
N GLN A 85 -7.93 4.73 -20.37
CA GLN A 85 -6.56 4.31 -20.70
C GLN A 85 -5.50 4.77 -19.69
N CYS A 86 -5.85 5.66 -18.75
CA CYS A 86 -4.92 6.19 -17.76
C CYS A 86 -4.80 5.22 -16.56
N SER A 87 -3.59 4.72 -16.28
CA SER A 87 -3.33 3.81 -15.16
C SER A 87 -3.35 4.47 -13.79
N HIS A 88 -3.25 5.80 -13.75
CA HIS A 88 -3.14 6.60 -12.52
C HIS A 88 -4.46 7.27 -12.12
N GLU A 89 -5.56 6.89 -12.79
CA GLU A 89 -6.89 7.39 -12.51
C GLU A 89 -7.89 6.24 -12.43
N VAL A 90 -8.91 6.43 -11.62
CA VAL A 90 -10.10 5.60 -11.55
C VAL A 90 -11.30 6.51 -11.74
N TRP A 91 -12.17 6.15 -12.67
CA TRP A 91 -13.38 6.90 -12.95
C TRP A 91 -14.57 6.00 -12.70
N SER A 92 -15.56 6.46 -11.94
CA SER A 92 -16.80 5.73 -11.66
C SER A 92 -18.01 6.62 -11.90
N LEU A 93 -19.10 6.08 -12.44
CA LEU A 93 -20.36 6.81 -12.58
C LEU A 93 -21.17 6.77 -11.29
N ILE A 94 -21.62 7.94 -10.84
CA ILE A 94 -22.60 8.15 -9.77
C ILE A 94 -23.73 8.97 -10.37
N GLU A 95 -24.94 8.42 -10.46
CA GLU A 95 -26.11 9.12 -11.04
C GLU A 95 -25.80 9.80 -12.39
N ASP A 96 -25.13 9.05 -13.28
CA ASP A 96 -24.69 9.52 -14.61
C ASP A 96 -23.69 10.69 -14.62
N GLN A 97 -23.11 11.04 -13.46
CA GLN A 97 -21.96 11.93 -13.35
C GLN A 97 -20.68 11.14 -13.07
N PRO A 98 -19.56 11.45 -13.74
CA PRO A 98 -18.28 10.80 -13.49
C PRO A 98 -17.68 11.38 -12.20
N LEU A 99 -17.36 10.50 -11.27
CA LEU A 99 -16.40 10.76 -10.21
C LEU A 99 -15.02 10.32 -10.72
N ARG A 100 -14.07 11.25 -10.72
CA ARG A 100 -12.66 10.97 -10.99
C ARG A 100 -11.89 10.91 -9.68
N PHE A 101 -11.00 9.92 -9.56
CA PHE A 101 -10.02 9.80 -8.49
C PHE A 101 -8.66 9.45 -9.10
N SER A 102 -7.67 10.30 -8.91
CA SER A 102 -6.33 10.20 -9.48
C SER A 102 -5.26 10.05 -8.41
N LEU A 103 -4.02 9.75 -8.82
CA LEU A 103 -2.88 9.74 -7.91
C LEU A 103 -2.68 11.07 -7.17
N TYR A 104 -3.04 12.21 -7.77
CA TYR A 104 -2.94 13.50 -7.07
C TYR A 104 -3.92 13.61 -5.89
N GLU A 105 -5.17 13.18 -6.07
CA GLU A 105 -6.12 13.14 -4.94
C GLU A 105 -5.71 12.10 -3.91
N PHE A 106 -5.10 10.99 -4.34
CA PHE A 106 -4.57 9.98 -3.43
C PHE A 106 -3.40 10.52 -2.59
N GLU A 107 -2.46 11.22 -3.21
CA GLU A 107 -1.35 11.90 -2.53
C GLU A 107 -1.87 12.95 -1.53
N ASP A 108 -2.79 13.82 -1.95
CA ASP A 108 -3.34 14.87 -1.07
C ASP A 108 -4.07 14.29 0.16
N ILE A 109 -4.79 13.18 -0.01
CA ILE A 109 -5.53 12.52 1.08
C ILE A 109 -4.60 11.71 2.00
N THR A 110 -3.64 10.97 1.42
CA THR A 110 -2.83 10.01 2.19
C THR A 110 -1.50 10.61 2.67
N GLY A 111 -1.02 11.67 2.02
CA GLY A 111 0.32 12.22 2.18
C GLY A 111 1.45 11.31 1.67
N LEU A 112 1.13 10.19 0.99
CA LEU A 112 2.13 9.30 0.42
C LEU A 112 2.75 9.93 -0.82
N ASN A 113 4.07 9.83 -0.95
CA ASN A 113 4.74 10.32 -2.14
C ASN A 113 4.31 9.49 -3.38
N CYS A 114 3.71 10.18 -4.36
CA CYS A 114 3.27 9.60 -5.63
C CYS A 114 4.12 10.03 -6.83
N ASP A 115 5.23 10.74 -6.59
CA ASP A 115 6.18 11.09 -7.63
C ASP A 115 6.83 9.85 -8.24
N PRO A 116 7.16 9.89 -9.54
CA PRO A 116 7.86 8.79 -10.18
C PRO A 116 9.24 8.59 -9.53
N PHE A 117 9.61 7.33 -9.29
CA PHE A 117 10.97 6.98 -8.93
C PHE A 117 11.93 7.40 -10.06
N ASP A 118 13.07 7.99 -9.70
CA ASP A 118 14.11 8.29 -10.67
C ASP A 118 14.75 6.99 -11.17
N THR A 119 14.47 6.65 -12.43
CA THR A 119 14.99 5.44 -13.07
C THR A 119 16.51 5.47 -13.28
N GLN A 120 17.15 6.64 -13.16
CA GLN A 120 18.59 6.81 -13.32
C GLN A 120 19.33 6.80 -11.98
N GLU A 121 18.61 6.88 -10.86
CA GLU A 121 19.21 6.85 -9.53
C GLU A 121 19.77 5.46 -9.24
N GLN A 122 21.10 5.32 -9.35
CA GLN A 122 21.81 4.14 -8.85
C GLN A 122 21.94 4.28 -7.33
N TRP A 123 20.99 3.70 -6.62
CA TRP A 123 20.96 3.68 -5.17
C TRP A 123 21.10 2.23 -4.67
N ASP A 124 22.12 1.99 -3.85
CA ASP A 124 22.34 0.70 -3.19
C ASP A 124 22.91 0.90 -1.78
N VAL A 125 22.52 0.02 -0.87
CA VAL A 125 22.94 0.04 0.53
C VAL A 125 23.29 -1.37 0.96
N ALA A 126 24.38 -1.50 1.74
CA ALA A 126 24.78 -2.76 2.34
C ALA A 126 23.66 -3.29 3.25
N HIS A 127 23.25 -4.53 3.04
CA HIS A 127 22.06 -5.12 3.63
C HIS A 127 22.25 -6.60 4.02
N GLU A 128 23.35 -7.20 3.57
CA GLU A 128 23.65 -8.62 3.63
C GLU A 128 23.67 -9.12 5.08
N ASP A 129 24.35 -8.41 5.97
CA ASP A 129 24.47 -8.77 7.39
C ASP A 129 23.10 -8.81 8.07
N PHE A 130 22.26 -7.81 7.81
CA PHE A 130 20.92 -7.75 8.40
C PHE A 130 19.98 -8.82 7.81
N TRP A 131 20.08 -9.09 6.51
CA TRP A 131 19.31 -10.18 5.89
C TRP A 131 19.71 -11.54 6.46
N VAL A 132 21.00 -11.79 6.67
CA VAL A 132 21.50 -13.01 7.32
C VAL A 132 20.98 -13.12 8.74
N GLU A 133 20.98 -12.04 9.52
CA GLU A 133 20.43 -12.01 10.88
C GLU A 133 18.93 -12.31 10.91
N MET A 134 18.17 -11.81 9.92
CA MET A 134 16.75 -12.11 9.71
C MET A 134 16.50 -13.50 9.10
N LYS A 135 17.55 -14.24 8.71
CA LYS A 135 17.48 -15.53 7.99
C LYS A 135 16.78 -15.44 6.64
N VAL A 136 16.96 -14.32 5.93
CA VAL A 136 16.42 -14.05 4.60
C VAL A 136 17.54 -14.23 3.55
N PRO A 137 17.25 -14.78 2.36
CA PRO A 137 18.24 -14.87 1.28
C PRO A 137 18.75 -13.48 0.84
N ILE A 138 20.07 -13.28 0.85
CA ILE A 138 20.72 -11.99 0.52
C ILE A 138 20.38 -11.44 -0.88
N SER A 139 19.99 -12.29 -1.82
CA SER A 139 19.70 -11.90 -3.21
C SER A 139 18.25 -11.45 -3.44
N GLU A 140 17.40 -11.50 -2.42
CA GLU A 140 15.95 -11.30 -2.56
C GLU A 140 15.40 -10.49 -1.39
N GLY A 141 14.32 -9.74 -1.60
CA GLY A 141 13.65 -9.07 -0.48
C GLY A 141 12.94 -10.06 0.46
N PRO A 142 12.59 -9.63 1.68
CA PRO A 142 11.95 -10.47 2.67
C PRO A 142 10.48 -10.68 2.31
N LYS A 143 9.95 -11.81 2.76
CA LYS A 143 8.51 -12.11 2.78
C LYS A 143 7.93 -11.74 4.14
N LEU A 144 6.63 -11.47 4.19
CA LEU A 144 5.98 -11.19 5.48
C LEU A 144 6.09 -12.36 6.46
N ASN A 145 5.98 -13.61 5.99
CA ASN A 145 6.10 -14.78 6.87
C ASN A 145 7.51 -14.93 7.47
N GLU A 146 8.57 -14.58 6.73
CA GLU A 146 9.94 -14.52 7.22
C GLU A 146 10.10 -13.45 8.30
N LEU A 147 9.50 -12.26 8.09
CA LEU A 147 9.49 -11.19 9.10
C LEU A 147 8.68 -11.58 10.35
N GLN A 148 7.53 -12.22 10.17
CA GLN A 148 6.70 -12.72 11.27
C GLN A 148 7.41 -13.80 12.10
N ALA A 149 8.31 -14.59 11.51
CA ALA A 149 9.13 -15.55 12.24
C ALA A 149 10.11 -14.89 13.24
N LEU A 150 10.41 -13.59 13.06
CA LEU A 150 11.26 -12.82 13.98
C LEU A 150 10.50 -12.31 15.20
N PHE A 151 9.17 -12.20 15.13
CA PHE A 151 8.34 -11.57 16.17
C PHE A 151 8.60 -12.12 17.59
N PRO A 152 8.83 -13.42 17.81
CA PRO A 152 9.15 -13.94 19.15
C PRO A 152 10.48 -13.44 19.74
N ILE A 153 11.44 -13.02 18.90
CA ILE A 153 12.79 -12.64 19.32
C ILE A 153 13.08 -11.14 19.14
N ILE A 154 12.31 -10.45 18.29
CA ILE A 154 12.63 -9.11 17.83
C ILE A 154 12.58 -8.06 18.95
N ARG A 155 11.79 -8.29 20.01
CA ARG A 155 11.72 -7.38 21.15
C ARG A 155 13.07 -7.18 21.86
N ASN A 156 13.97 -8.16 21.75
CA ASN A 156 15.32 -8.10 22.32
C ASN A 156 16.34 -7.41 21.39
N TRP A 157 15.94 -7.06 20.17
CA TRP A 157 16.82 -6.41 19.20
C TRP A 157 16.95 -4.91 19.48
N PRO A 158 18.07 -4.29 19.05
CA PRO A 158 18.21 -2.84 19.05
C PRO A 158 17.02 -2.16 18.38
N ARG A 159 16.64 -0.98 18.91
CA ARG A 159 15.49 -0.19 18.42
C ARG A 159 15.52 0.01 16.91
N GLU A 160 16.67 0.38 16.36
CA GLU A 160 16.88 0.60 14.93
C GLU A 160 16.47 -0.62 14.08
N LYS A 161 16.88 -1.83 14.49
CA LYS A 161 16.51 -3.07 13.80
C LYS A 161 15.01 -3.37 13.90
N ARG A 162 14.40 -3.09 15.06
CA ARG A 162 12.94 -3.24 15.24
C ARG A 162 12.17 -2.30 14.30
N VAL A 163 12.64 -1.06 14.12
CA VAL A 163 12.07 -0.09 13.16
C VAL A 163 12.18 -0.62 11.74
N MET A 164 13.35 -1.09 11.33
CA MET A 164 13.55 -1.64 9.97
C MET A 164 12.60 -2.80 9.66
N VAL A 165 12.44 -3.76 10.58
CA VAL A 165 11.45 -4.84 10.40
C VAL A 165 10.02 -4.30 10.37
N GLY A 166 9.69 -3.33 11.22
CA GLY A 166 8.39 -2.66 11.22
C GLY A 166 8.07 -1.99 9.87
N LEU A 167 9.02 -1.27 9.30
CA LEU A 167 8.89 -0.65 7.98
C LEU A 167 8.73 -1.70 6.88
N LEU A 168 9.50 -2.79 6.90
CA LEU A 168 9.35 -3.90 5.94
C LEU A 168 7.95 -4.54 6.02
N CYS A 169 7.41 -4.71 7.23
CA CYS A 169 6.04 -5.18 7.42
C CYS A 169 5.01 -4.19 6.86
N LEU A 170 5.17 -2.88 7.10
CA LEU A 170 4.27 -1.86 6.54
C LEU A 170 4.32 -1.81 5.01
N LEU A 171 5.51 -1.94 4.43
CA LEU A 171 5.68 -2.06 2.98
C LEU A 171 4.93 -3.27 2.44
N SER A 172 5.10 -4.45 3.05
CA SER A 172 4.45 -5.67 2.59
C SER A 172 2.92 -5.62 2.73
N ILE A 173 2.42 -5.19 3.89
CA ILE A 173 0.99 -5.21 4.24
C ILE A 173 0.24 -4.05 3.58
N GLY A 174 0.75 -2.83 3.75
CA GLY A 174 0.02 -1.59 3.44
C GLY A 174 0.32 -1.03 2.06
N ILE A 175 1.59 -0.95 1.67
CA ILE A 175 2.00 -0.32 0.41
C ILE A 175 1.84 -1.28 -0.77
N PHE A 176 2.50 -2.44 -0.71
CA PHE A 176 2.41 -3.44 -1.78
C PHE A 176 1.14 -4.30 -1.67
N GLY A 177 0.62 -4.49 -0.46
CA GLY A 177 -0.52 -5.38 -0.22
C GLY A 177 -0.28 -6.78 -0.78
N ILE A 178 0.94 -7.31 -0.69
CA ILE A 178 1.29 -8.60 -1.30
C ILE A 178 1.00 -9.76 -0.35
N SER A 179 0.83 -10.96 -0.90
CA SER A 179 0.61 -12.15 -0.08
C SER A 179 1.76 -12.38 0.89
N SER A 180 1.51 -13.08 2.01
CA SER A 180 2.55 -13.32 3.02
C SER A 180 3.74 -14.14 2.52
N ASN A 181 3.58 -14.85 1.39
CA ASN A 181 4.62 -15.64 0.73
C ASN A 181 5.29 -14.89 -0.43
N SER A 182 4.81 -13.70 -0.79
CA SER A 182 5.36 -12.85 -1.83
C SER A 182 6.51 -12.01 -1.29
N ARG A 183 7.50 -11.72 -2.14
CA ARG A 183 8.70 -10.97 -1.79
C ARG A 183 8.46 -9.48 -2.01
N ILE A 184 8.91 -8.65 -1.07
CA ILE A 184 9.10 -7.23 -1.34
C ILE A 184 10.20 -7.09 -2.41
N PRO A 185 10.08 -6.18 -3.40
CA PRO A 185 11.17 -5.92 -4.33
C PRO A 185 12.46 -5.53 -3.58
N LEU A 186 13.57 -6.22 -3.85
CA LEU A 186 14.81 -6.07 -3.08
C LEU A 186 15.28 -4.61 -2.98
N HIS A 187 15.32 -3.90 -4.11
CA HIS A 187 15.76 -2.51 -4.18
C HIS A 187 14.90 -1.56 -3.32
N LEU A 188 13.62 -1.87 -3.12
CA LEU A 188 12.72 -1.10 -2.25
C LEU A 188 12.87 -1.52 -0.79
N ALA A 189 13.03 -2.83 -0.53
CA ALA A 189 13.24 -3.36 0.81
C ALA A 189 14.50 -2.79 1.46
N LYS A 190 15.59 -2.63 0.69
CA LYS A 190 16.84 -2.04 1.19
C LYS A 190 16.67 -0.62 1.73
N ARG A 191 15.67 0.15 1.24
CA ARG A 191 15.47 1.56 1.64
C ARG A 191 15.19 1.76 3.11
N VAL A 192 14.71 0.73 3.82
CA VAL A 192 14.51 0.82 5.27
C VAL A 192 15.84 1.03 6.03
N MET A 193 16.98 0.75 5.41
CA MET A 193 18.33 0.95 5.94
C MET A 193 18.80 2.41 5.88
N ASP A 194 18.17 3.23 5.04
CA ASP A 194 18.52 4.63 4.85
C ASP A 194 17.26 5.47 5.14
N PRO A 195 17.13 6.01 6.37
CA PRO A 195 15.96 6.79 6.74
C PRO A 195 15.72 7.99 5.82
N ALA A 196 16.78 8.62 5.29
CA ALA A 196 16.64 9.78 4.42
C ALA A 196 16.11 9.37 3.04
N ALA A 197 16.62 8.28 2.47
CA ALA A 197 16.09 7.73 1.23
C ALA A 197 14.66 7.20 1.42
N PHE A 198 14.36 6.52 2.53
CA PHE A 198 13.03 6.03 2.83
C PHE A 198 12.00 7.16 2.85
N GLN A 199 12.28 8.23 3.59
CA GLN A 199 11.38 9.39 3.72
C GLN A 199 11.23 10.17 2.42
N ARG A 200 12.25 10.16 1.55
CA ARG A 200 12.16 10.84 0.25
C ARG A 200 11.18 10.16 -0.70
N HIS A 201 11.06 8.84 -0.62
CA HIS A 201 10.47 8.05 -1.69
C HIS A 201 9.19 7.30 -1.32
N PHE A 202 8.80 7.31 -0.06
CA PHE A 202 7.59 6.69 0.42
C PHE A 202 6.68 7.70 1.11
#